data_AF-A0A1A6GII1-F1
#
_entry.id   AF-A0A1A6GII1-F1
#
_cell.length_a   1.000
_cell.length_b   1.000
_cell.length_c   1.000
_cell.angle_alpha   90.00
_cell.angle_beta   90.00
_cell.angle_gamma   90.00
#
_symmetry.space_group_name_H-M   'P 1'
#
loop_
_entity.id
_entity.type
_entity.pdbx_description
1 polymer ?
#
loop_
_entity_poly.entity_id
_entity_poly.type
_entity_poly.pdbx_seq_one_letter_code
_entity_poly.pdbx_strand_id
1 'polypeptide(L)'
;FLVGDDGNVYEGVGWHVQGLHAQGYSNVSLSIAFFGSKIGNGSSPSPAALSAAEDLVFRAIQDGYLSPRYIQPLLLREETCLIAQHSEMPNKACPSITPRSAWEARETHCPQMNLPAKFVIIIHTAGRSCNESVDCLIRIRDTQSFHIDNQDFCDIAYHFLVGQDGGVYEGVGWHIEGSHTYGYNDIALGIAFIGNFVAQDLIQCAVAKGYLTPNYLLMGHSDVSNILSPGQALYDIIKTWPHFKH
;
A
#
# COMPACT_ATOMS: atom_id res chain seq x y z
N PHE A 1 8.89 -1.16 -21.34
CA PHE A 1 9.50 -2.08 -22.30
C PHE A 1 8.89 -3.47 -22.14
N LEU A 2 8.90 -4.26 -23.20
CA LEU A 2 8.44 -5.65 -23.17
C LEU A 2 9.64 -6.58 -23.39
N VAL A 3 9.70 -7.70 -22.70
CA VAL A 3 10.79 -8.69 -22.85
C VAL A 3 10.20 -10.05 -23.13
N GLY A 4 10.60 -10.63 -24.27
CA GLY A 4 10.11 -11.92 -24.73
C GLY A 4 10.88 -13.09 -24.14
N ASP A 5 10.23 -14.26 -24.06
CA ASP A 5 10.90 -15.54 -23.76
C ASP A 5 12.06 -15.86 -24.72
N ASP A 6 12.08 -15.24 -25.89
CA ASP A 6 13.14 -15.32 -26.91
C ASP A 6 14.39 -14.51 -26.56
N GLY A 7 14.38 -13.78 -25.44
CA GLY A 7 15.50 -12.95 -24.99
C GLY A 7 15.61 -11.61 -25.71
N ASN A 8 14.59 -11.21 -26.47
CA ASN A 8 14.56 -9.91 -27.13
C ASN A 8 13.84 -8.87 -26.28
N VAL A 9 14.31 -7.62 -26.35
CA VAL A 9 13.65 -6.45 -25.77
C VAL A 9 12.88 -5.71 -26.87
N TYR A 10 11.62 -5.43 -26.61
CA TYR A 10 10.73 -4.69 -27.49
C TYR A 10 10.38 -3.36 -26.86
N GLU A 11 10.50 -2.31 -27.66
CA GLU A 11 10.15 -0.96 -27.24
C GLU A 11 8.62 -0.81 -27.17
N GLY A 12 8.13 -0.31 -26.04
CA GLY A 12 6.74 0.08 -25.87
C GLY A 12 6.58 1.57 -26.18
N VAL A 13 6.23 2.36 -25.16
CA VAL A 13 6.23 3.83 -25.25
C VAL A 13 7.65 4.44 -25.30
N GLY A 14 8.69 3.63 -25.08
CA GLY A 14 10.09 4.04 -25.15
C GLY A 14 10.57 4.83 -23.93
N TRP A 15 11.69 5.53 -24.09
CA TRP A 15 12.37 6.28 -23.01
C TRP A 15 11.79 7.67 -22.76
N HIS A 16 11.15 8.27 -23.77
CA HIS A 16 10.78 9.69 -23.76
C HIS A 16 9.29 9.95 -23.54
N VAL A 17 8.50 8.88 -23.44
CA VAL A 17 7.05 8.96 -23.20
C VAL A 17 6.75 8.26 -21.89
N GLN A 18 6.02 8.94 -21.02
CA GLN A 18 5.62 8.39 -19.73
C GLN A 18 4.68 7.19 -19.94
N GLY A 19 5.04 6.04 -19.36
CA GLY A 19 4.20 4.85 -19.34
C GLY A 19 3.00 4.97 -18.40
N LEU A 20 2.11 3.99 -18.47
CA LEU A 20 0.99 3.80 -17.53
C LEU A 20 1.13 2.41 -16.92
N HIS A 21 1.97 2.29 -15.89
CA HIS A 21 2.38 0.97 -15.37
C HIS A 21 2.37 0.89 -13.84
N ALA A 22 2.53 2.00 -13.14
CA ALA A 22 2.45 2.06 -11.69
C ALA A 22 1.82 3.39 -11.27
N GLN A 23 0.66 3.33 -10.64
CA GLN A 23 -0.06 4.52 -10.19
C GLN A 23 0.82 5.31 -9.21
N GLY A 24 1.05 6.59 -9.51
CA GLY A 24 1.91 7.47 -8.71
C GLY A 24 3.42 7.34 -8.94
N TYR A 25 3.88 6.32 -9.69
CA TYR A 25 5.31 6.10 -9.96
C TYR A 25 5.66 6.13 -11.44
N SER A 26 4.68 6.19 -12.33
CA SER A 26 4.92 6.05 -13.77
C SER A 26 5.82 7.15 -14.35
N ASN A 27 5.91 8.30 -13.69
CA ASN A 27 6.79 9.42 -14.04
C ASN A 27 8.24 9.31 -13.50
N VAL A 28 8.52 8.35 -12.61
CA VAL A 28 9.81 8.19 -11.94
C VAL A 28 10.34 6.75 -11.97
N SER A 29 9.72 5.87 -12.77
CA SER A 29 10.09 4.45 -12.84
C SER A 29 10.10 3.94 -14.27
N LEU A 30 11.00 2.99 -14.52
CA LEU A 30 11.05 2.20 -15.74
C LEU A 30 10.22 0.93 -15.54
N SER A 31 9.26 0.66 -16.42
CA SER A 31 8.51 -0.60 -16.42
C SER A 31 9.05 -1.56 -17.47
N ILE A 32 9.15 -2.83 -17.06
CA ILE A 32 9.50 -3.97 -17.90
C ILE A 32 8.41 -5.02 -17.66
N ALA A 33 7.71 -5.42 -18.73
CA ALA A 33 6.76 -6.53 -18.68
C ALA A 33 7.29 -7.71 -19.50
N PHE A 34 7.11 -8.92 -18.96
CA PHE A 34 7.57 -10.16 -19.59
C PHE A 34 6.41 -10.82 -20.35
N PHE A 35 6.69 -11.40 -21.52
CA PHE A 35 5.70 -12.15 -22.29
C PHE A 35 6.30 -13.39 -22.96
N GLY A 36 5.51 -14.47 -23.07
CA GLY A 36 6.02 -15.76 -23.49
C GLY A 36 4.96 -16.86 -23.55
N SER A 37 5.29 -18.00 -24.16
CA SER A 37 4.33 -19.03 -24.56
C SER A 37 4.38 -20.32 -23.72
N LYS A 38 5.04 -20.33 -22.56
CA LYS A 38 5.09 -21.54 -21.73
C LYS A 38 3.75 -21.80 -21.03
N ILE A 39 2.97 -22.69 -21.66
CA ILE A 39 1.86 -23.39 -21.02
C ILE A 39 2.46 -24.42 -20.03
N GLY A 40 2.50 -24.07 -18.74
CA GLY A 40 2.86 -24.98 -17.65
C GLY A 40 3.36 -24.26 -16.39
N ASN A 41 2.77 -24.60 -15.24
CA ASN A 41 2.98 -24.27 -13.80
C ASN A 41 4.22 -23.47 -13.29
N GLY A 42 4.80 -22.57 -14.07
CA GLY A 42 5.93 -21.75 -13.65
C GLY A 42 5.67 -20.28 -13.98
N SER A 43 5.35 -19.52 -12.95
CA SER A 43 5.03 -18.09 -12.96
C SER A 43 6.22 -17.15 -13.20
N SER A 44 7.28 -17.65 -13.82
CA SER A 44 8.60 -17.01 -13.82
C SER A 44 9.10 -16.79 -15.25
N PRO A 45 9.64 -15.59 -15.58
CA PRO A 45 10.22 -15.31 -16.90
C PRO A 45 11.33 -16.31 -17.27
N SER A 46 11.54 -16.56 -18.57
CA SER A 46 12.64 -17.42 -19.01
C SER A 46 14.01 -16.84 -18.60
N PRO A 47 15.06 -17.67 -18.43
CA PRO A 47 16.41 -17.17 -18.17
C PRO A 47 16.92 -16.18 -19.23
N ALA A 48 16.53 -16.37 -20.49
CA ALA A 48 16.87 -15.45 -21.57
C ALA A 48 16.17 -14.09 -21.41
N ALA A 49 14.89 -14.11 -21.02
CA ALA A 49 14.13 -12.90 -20.73
C ALA A 49 14.70 -12.15 -19.52
N LEU A 50 15.07 -12.86 -18.45
CA LEU A 50 15.71 -12.25 -17.28
C LEU A 50 17.03 -11.55 -17.65
N SER A 51 17.90 -12.23 -18.40
CA SER A 51 19.16 -11.64 -18.88
C SER A 51 18.93 -10.39 -19.73
N ALA A 52 17.95 -10.42 -20.64
CA ALA A 52 17.63 -9.28 -21.48
C ALA A 52 17.09 -8.08 -20.69
N ALA A 53 16.32 -8.34 -19.63
CA ALA A 53 15.84 -7.30 -18.72
C ALA A 53 16.98 -6.69 -17.88
N GLU A 54 17.92 -7.50 -17.39
CA GLU A 54 19.12 -7.02 -16.69
C GLU A 54 19.97 -6.12 -17.58
N ASP A 55 20.21 -6.52 -18.84
CA ASP A 55 20.93 -5.73 -19.81
C ASP A 55 20.22 -4.39 -20.11
N LEU A 56 18.89 -4.41 -20.22
CA LEU A 56 18.09 -3.21 -20.43
C LEU A 56 18.21 -2.23 -19.24
N VAL A 57 18.15 -2.73 -18.01
CA VAL A 57 18.33 -1.91 -16.80
C VAL A 57 19.74 -1.34 -16.76
N PHE A 58 20.75 -2.14 -17.08
CA PHE A 58 22.14 -1.69 -17.14
C PHE A 58 22.31 -0.56 -18.15
N ARG A 59 21.74 -0.70 -19.36
CA ARG A 59 21.77 0.36 -20.39
C ARG A 59 21.00 1.60 -19.97
N ALA A 60 19.85 1.45 -19.33
CA ALA A 60 19.10 2.59 -18.79
C ALA A 60 19.92 3.40 -17.78
N ILE A 61 20.76 2.76 -16.98
CA ILE A 61 21.66 3.44 -16.03
C ILE A 61 22.79 4.16 -16.77
N GLN A 62 23.44 3.48 -17.74
CA GLN A 62 24.54 4.06 -18.51
C GLN A 62 24.10 5.29 -19.30
N ASP A 63 22.92 5.22 -19.91
CA ASP A 63 22.37 6.28 -20.76
C ASP A 63 21.66 7.38 -19.92
N GLY A 64 21.61 7.23 -18.59
CA GLY A 64 21.07 8.24 -17.66
C GLY A 64 19.55 8.24 -17.49
N TYR A 65 18.85 7.25 -18.04
CA TYR A 65 17.40 7.07 -17.86
C TYR A 65 17.02 6.50 -16.49
N LEU A 66 17.93 5.77 -15.84
CA LEU A 66 17.78 5.27 -14.48
C LEU A 66 18.94 5.75 -13.59
N SER A 67 18.63 6.01 -12.33
CA SER A 67 19.66 6.33 -11.33
C SER A 67 20.57 5.11 -11.09
N PRO A 68 21.89 5.31 -10.93
CA PRO A 68 22.79 4.24 -10.47
C PRO A 68 22.43 3.70 -9.08
N ARG A 69 21.60 4.42 -8.32
CA ARG A 69 21.03 4.01 -7.03
C ARG A 69 19.57 3.59 -7.15
N TYR A 70 19.15 3.09 -8.32
CA TYR A 70 17.79 2.59 -8.47
C TYR A 70 17.53 1.49 -7.42
N ILE A 71 16.38 1.58 -6.78
CA ILE A 71 15.87 0.52 -5.93
C ILE A 71 14.99 -0.31 -6.84
N GLN A 72 15.30 -1.60 -7.02
CA GLN A 72 14.44 -2.51 -7.75
C GLN A 72 13.10 -2.61 -6.98
N PRO A 73 12.00 -2.02 -7.49
CA PRO A 73 10.70 -2.26 -6.88
C PRO A 73 10.37 -3.72 -7.16
N LEU A 74 9.86 -4.40 -6.14
CA LEU A 74 9.49 -5.82 -6.15
C LEU A 74 8.77 -6.22 -7.45
N LEU A 75 9.05 -7.42 -7.97
CA LEU A 75 8.29 -8.03 -9.07
C LEU A 75 6.79 -7.92 -8.77
N LEU A 76 6.09 -7.02 -9.47
CA LEU A 76 4.65 -6.85 -9.32
C LEU A 76 3.97 -7.97 -10.11
N ARG A 77 3.23 -8.79 -9.37
CA ARG A 77 2.24 -9.82 -9.74
C ARG A 77 2.08 -10.15 -11.23
N GLU A 78 2.02 -11.45 -11.52
CA GLU A 78 1.55 -11.97 -12.80
C GLU A 78 0.16 -11.41 -13.17
N GLU A 79 0.00 -10.99 -14.42
CA GLU A 79 -1.30 -10.77 -15.05
C GLU A 79 -1.46 -11.72 -16.23
N THR A 80 -2.49 -12.56 -16.22
CA THR A 80 -2.87 -13.39 -17.36
C THR A 80 -3.57 -12.51 -18.40
N CYS A 81 -2.85 -12.14 -19.45
CA CYS A 81 -3.40 -11.37 -20.57
C CYS A 81 -4.30 -12.26 -21.46
N LEU A 82 -5.49 -12.61 -20.98
CA LEU A 82 -6.56 -13.17 -21.82
C LEU A 82 -7.65 -12.12 -22.07
N ILE A 83 -7.63 -11.62 -23.31
CA ILE A 83 -8.68 -10.92 -24.07
C ILE A 83 -8.91 -9.44 -23.70
N ALA A 84 -8.85 -8.62 -24.75
CA ALA A 84 -9.15 -7.20 -24.75
C ALA A 84 -10.56 -6.91 -24.18
N GLN A 85 -10.61 -6.12 -23.11
CA GLN A 85 -11.80 -5.35 -22.78
C GLN A 85 -11.48 -3.87 -22.90
N HIS A 86 -12.37 -3.18 -23.61
CA HIS A 86 -12.35 -1.75 -23.83
C HIS A 86 -12.19 -0.96 -22.54
N SER A 87 -11.50 0.17 -22.69
CA SER A 87 -11.30 1.20 -21.69
C SER A 87 -12.62 1.73 -21.13
N GLU A 88 -12.92 1.37 -19.90
CA GLU A 88 -13.45 2.29 -18.90
C GLU A 88 -12.44 2.31 -17.76
N MET A 89 -12.01 3.49 -17.32
CA MET A 89 -11.17 3.58 -16.12
C MET A 89 -11.95 2.89 -14.99
N PRO A 90 -11.42 1.82 -14.37
CA PRO A 90 -12.16 1.16 -13.30
C PRO A 90 -12.32 2.20 -12.19
N ASN A 91 -13.58 2.50 -11.85
CA ASN A 91 -13.91 3.09 -10.57
C ASN A 91 -13.22 2.19 -9.54
N LYS A 92 -12.11 2.65 -8.94
CA LYS A 92 -11.23 1.78 -8.16
C LYS A 92 -12.06 1.22 -7.02
N ALA A 93 -12.46 -0.04 -7.14
CA ALA A 93 -13.35 -0.67 -6.19
C ALA A 93 -12.66 -0.63 -4.83
N CYS A 94 -13.40 -0.24 -3.78
CA CYS A 94 -12.90 -0.26 -2.41
C CYS A 94 -12.14 -1.57 -2.14
N PRO A 95 -10.95 -1.52 -1.50
CA PRO A 95 -10.21 -2.73 -1.20
C PRO A 95 -11.08 -3.65 -0.33
N SER A 96 -10.88 -4.96 -0.49
CA SER A 96 -11.49 -5.92 0.40
C SER A 96 -10.92 -5.72 1.80
N ILE A 97 -11.79 -5.38 2.76
CA ILE A 97 -11.41 -5.18 4.15
C ILE A 97 -11.72 -6.47 4.89
N THR A 98 -10.69 -7.09 5.47
CA THR A 98 -10.84 -8.23 6.35
C THR A 98 -11.52 -7.77 7.64
N PRO A 99 -12.74 -8.25 7.94
CA PRO A 99 -13.53 -7.73 9.04
C PRO A 99 -12.98 -8.17 10.39
N ARG A 100 -13.38 -7.47 11.45
CA ARG A 100 -13.05 -7.81 12.85
C ARG A 100 -13.30 -9.27 13.23
N SER A 101 -14.38 -9.87 12.73
CA SER A 101 -14.73 -11.26 13.00
C SER A 101 -13.72 -12.26 12.44
N ALA A 102 -12.98 -11.93 11.38
CA ALA A 102 -12.04 -12.83 10.73
C ALA A 102 -10.72 -13.01 11.52
N TRP A 103 -10.39 -12.07 12.42
CA TRP A 103 -9.24 -12.16 13.31
C TRP A 103 -9.62 -12.33 14.79
N GLU A 104 -10.89 -12.69 15.05
CA GLU A 104 -11.42 -12.93 16.40
C GLU A 104 -11.29 -11.72 17.33
N ALA A 105 -11.60 -10.53 16.82
CA ALA A 105 -11.52 -9.30 17.59
C ALA A 105 -12.37 -9.34 18.86
N ARG A 106 -11.80 -8.88 19.98
CA ARG A 106 -12.55 -8.57 21.20
C ARG A 106 -13.53 -7.42 20.96
N GLU A 107 -14.54 -7.31 21.81
CA GLU A 107 -15.52 -6.21 21.77
C GLU A 107 -14.84 -4.87 22.05
N THR A 108 -15.25 -3.83 21.31
CA THR A 108 -14.77 -2.46 21.49
C THR A 108 -15.53 -1.76 22.60
N HIS A 109 -14.84 -0.98 23.42
CA HIS A 109 -15.44 -0.10 24.42
C HIS A 109 -15.20 1.37 24.10
N CYS A 110 -14.73 1.66 22.87
CA CYS A 110 -14.39 3.00 22.44
C CYS A 110 -15.66 3.81 22.08
N PRO A 111 -15.60 5.15 22.21
CA PRO A 111 -16.70 6.02 21.81
C PRO A 111 -16.89 6.06 20.28
N GLN A 112 -17.99 6.66 19.84
CA GLN A 112 -18.29 6.85 18.41
C GLN A 112 -17.42 7.94 17.79
N MET A 113 -17.08 7.76 16.52
CA MET A 113 -16.29 8.70 15.72
C MET A 113 -17.12 9.89 15.25
N ASN A 114 -16.51 11.09 15.20
CA ASN A 114 -17.12 12.24 14.53
C ASN A 114 -16.84 12.20 13.02
N LEU A 115 -17.84 11.80 12.24
CA LEU A 115 -17.74 11.69 10.79
C LEU A 115 -18.35 12.90 10.05
N PRO A 116 -17.86 13.23 8.84
CA PRO A 116 -16.67 12.66 8.19
C PRO A 116 -15.37 13.13 8.88
N ALA A 117 -14.39 12.23 8.96
CA ALA A 117 -13.06 12.59 9.43
C ALA A 117 -12.42 13.62 8.49
N LYS A 118 -11.55 14.47 9.04
CA LYS A 118 -10.87 15.55 8.30
C LYS A 118 -9.40 15.25 8.01
N PHE A 119 -8.85 14.25 8.70
CA PHE A 119 -7.43 13.92 8.65
C PHE A 119 -7.24 12.42 8.44
N VAL A 120 -6.12 12.07 7.81
CA VAL A 120 -5.59 10.71 7.79
C VAL A 120 -4.19 10.75 8.39
N ILE A 121 -3.94 9.89 9.38
CA ILE A 121 -2.64 9.79 10.04
C ILE A 121 -2.03 8.43 9.70
N ILE A 122 -0.87 8.45 9.06
CA ILE A 122 -0.11 7.25 8.69
C ILE A 122 0.86 6.90 9.81
N ILE A 123 0.76 5.66 10.28
CA ILE A 123 1.42 5.15 11.48
C ILE A 123 2.18 3.87 11.11
N HIS A 124 3.35 3.62 11.68
CA HIS A 124 3.90 2.25 11.75
C HIS A 124 3.49 1.58 13.06
N THR A 125 3.37 0.25 13.08
CA THR A 125 3.12 -0.47 14.34
C THR A 125 4.38 -0.67 15.18
N ALA A 126 5.57 -0.49 14.60
CA ALA A 126 6.87 -0.83 15.20
C ALA A 126 6.98 -2.29 15.71
N GLY A 127 6.05 -3.15 15.28
CA GLY A 127 5.98 -4.56 15.64
C GLY A 127 6.61 -5.47 14.57
N ARG A 128 6.43 -6.78 14.74
CA ARG A 128 6.83 -7.76 13.72
C ARG A 128 5.96 -7.60 12.47
N SER A 129 6.58 -7.66 11.31
CA SER A 129 5.86 -7.73 10.05
C SER A 129 5.12 -9.06 9.89
N CYS A 130 4.21 -9.09 8.93
CA CYS A 130 3.50 -10.28 8.48
C CYS A 130 3.41 -10.25 6.95
N ASN A 131 3.81 -11.33 6.30
CA ASN A 131 3.85 -11.48 4.84
C ASN A 131 2.84 -12.52 4.31
N GLU A 132 2.30 -13.35 5.20
CA GLU A 132 1.20 -14.27 4.92
C GLU A 132 -0.05 -13.83 5.69
N SER A 133 -1.23 -13.99 5.08
CA SER A 133 -2.47 -13.47 5.68
C SER A 133 -2.79 -14.11 7.03
N VAL A 134 -2.49 -15.40 7.23
CA VAL A 134 -2.68 -16.07 8.53
C VAL A 134 -1.80 -15.43 9.60
N ASP A 135 -0.54 -15.12 9.28
CA ASP A 135 0.35 -14.44 10.21
C ASP A 135 -0.16 -13.03 10.53
N CYS A 136 -0.70 -12.30 9.54
CA CYS A 136 -1.25 -10.97 9.77
C CYS A 136 -2.44 -10.99 10.73
N LEU A 137 -3.36 -11.95 10.61
CA LEU A 137 -4.48 -12.11 11.56
C LEU A 137 -3.98 -12.30 12.99
N ILE A 138 -2.95 -13.15 13.18
CA ILE A 138 -2.33 -13.37 14.50
C ILE A 138 -1.69 -12.08 15.01
N ARG A 139 -0.93 -11.36 14.17
CA ARG A 139 -0.26 -10.09 14.57
C ARG A 139 -1.25 -9.02 14.99
N ILE A 140 -2.37 -8.91 14.28
CA ILE A 140 -3.40 -7.92 14.60
C ILE A 140 -4.07 -8.25 15.93
N ARG A 141 -4.38 -9.53 16.16
CA ARG A 141 -4.92 -9.99 17.45
C ARG A 141 -3.94 -9.75 18.60
N ASP A 142 -2.66 -10.05 18.42
CA ASP A 142 -1.62 -9.76 19.41
C ASP A 142 -1.53 -8.26 19.70
N THR A 143 -1.67 -7.42 18.66
CA THR A 143 -1.65 -5.96 18.79
C THR A 143 -2.87 -5.46 19.58
N GLN A 144 -4.06 -6.02 19.34
CA GLN A 144 -5.25 -5.70 20.13
C GLN A 144 -5.05 -6.08 21.61
N SER A 145 -4.57 -7.29 21.89
CA SER A 145 -4.30 -7.74 23.26
C SER A 145 -3.30 -6.82 23.96
N PHE A 146 -2.22 -6.43 23.29
CA PHE A 146 -1.26 -5.48 23.85
C PHE A 146 -1.88 -4.11 24.17
N HIS A 147 -2.67 -3.55 23.25
CA HIS A 147 -3.32 -2.26 23.49
C HIS A 147 -4.32 -2.30 24.66
N ILE A 148 -5.13 -3.37 24.74
CA ILE A 148 -6.13 -3.50 25.81
C ILE A 148 -5.47 -3.87 27.15
N ASP A 149 -4.65 -4.92 27.17
CA ASP A 149 -4.19 -5.54 28.41
C ASP A 149 -2.93 -4.85 28.99
N ASN A 150 -2.16 -4.15 28.16
CA ASN A 150 -0.92 -3.50 28.59
C ASN A 150 -0.95 -1.97 28.51
N GLN A 151 -1.86 -1.37 27.73
CA GLN A 151 -1.95 0.09 27.57
C GLN A 151 -3.29 0.67 28.02
N ASP A 152 -4.20 -0.16 28.53
CA ASP A 152 -5.54 0.24 29.00
C ASP A 152 -6.38 0.96 27.93
N PHE A 153 -6.13 0.67 26.65
CA PHE A 153 -6.95 1.21 25.57
C PHE A 153 -8.29 0.48 25.49
N CYS A 154 -9.31 1.19 25.02
CA CYS A 154 -10.67 0.66 24.86
C CYS A 154 -10.78 -0.41 23.75
N ASP A 155 -9.79 -0.47 22.84
CA ASP A 155 -9.64 -1.43 21.76
C ASP A 155 -8.23 -1.31 21.12
N ILE A 156 -8.00 -1.97 19.99
CA ILE A 156 -6.87 -1.69 19.12
C ILE A 156 -6.86 -0.21 18.70
N ALA A 157 -5.72 0.47 18.84
CA ALA A 157 -5.63 1.92 18.64
C ALA A 157 -6.01 2.44 17.24
N TYR A 158 -5.89 1.59 16.21
CA TYR A 158 -5.94 2.00 14.80
C TYR A 158 -7.28 1.71 14.16
N HIS A 159 -7.70 2.55 13.22
CA HIS A 159 -8.93 2.31 12.45
C HIS A 159 -8.74 1.15 11.46
N PHE A 160 -7.60 1.14 10.75
CA PHE A 160 -7.23 0.09 9.82
C PHE A 160 -5.75 -0.24 9.92
N LEU A 161 -5.43 -1.49 9.62
CA LEU A 161 -4.06 -1.99 9.51
C LEU A 161 -3.79 -2.52 8.11
N VAL A 162 -2.58 -2.33 7.62
CA VAL A 162 -2.14 -2.78 6.29
C VAL A 162 -0.97 -3.75 6.45
N GLY A 163 -1.13 -5.00 6.01
CA GLY A 163 -0.13 -6.07 6.07
C GLY A 163 0.89 -6.02 4.92
N GLN A 164 2.01 -6.75 5.03
CA GLN A 164 2.94 -6.90 3.87
C GLN A 164 2.40 -7.86 2.83
N ASP A 165 1.40 -8.67 3.21
CA ASP A 165 0.62 -9.50 2.30
C ASP A 165 -0.31 -8.68 1.38
N GLY A 166 -0.37 -7.35 1.56
CA GLY A 166 -1.25 -6.45 0.82
C GLY A 166 -2.69 -6.46 1.29
N GLY A 167 -2.98 -7.09 2.44
CA GLY A 167 -4.30 -7.09 3.06
C GLY A 167 -4.60 -5.80 3.80
N VAL A 168 -5.88 -5.39 3.77
CA VAL A 168 -6.43 -4.35 4.66
C VAL A 168 -7.25 -5.03 5.74
N TYR A 169 -6.99 -4.69 6.99
CA TYR A 169 -7.61 -5.30 8.15
C TYR A 169 -8.33 -4.24 8.98
N GLU A 170 -9.58 -4.53 9.32
CA GLU A 170 -10.40 -3.67 10.16
C GLU A 170 -9.89 -3.69 11.60
N GLY A 171 -9.46 -2.53 12.09
CA GLY A 171 -9.22 -2.26 13.51
C GLY A 171 -10.53 -1.79 14.15
N VAL A 172 -10.58 -0.60 14.74
CA VAL A 172 -11.84 -0.02 15.25
C VAL A 172 -12.86 0.28 14.14
N GLY A 173 -12.43 0.29 12.87
CA GLY A 173 -13.30 0.49 11.72
C GLY A 173 -13.61 1.95 11.46
N TRP A 174 -14.72 2.24 10.77
CA TRP A 174 -15.04 3.60 10.31
C TRP A 174 -15.76 4.48 11.34
N HIS A 175 -16.55 3.86 12.22
CA HIS A 175 -17.54 4.56 13.06
C HIS A 175 -17.12 4.72 14.51
N ILE A 176 -15.96 4.19 14.88
CA ILE A 176 -15.48 4.13 16.26
C ILE A 176 -14.21 4.95 16.37
N GLU A 177 -14.12 5.75 17.44
CA GLU A 177 -12.94 6.54 17.75
C GLU A 177 -11.75 5.62 18.07
N GLY A 178 -10.60 5.89 17.45
CA GLY A 178 -9.35 5.18 17.74
C GLY A 178 -8.65 5.68 19.00
N SER A 179 -7.45 5.16 19.27
CA SER A 179 -6.56 5.64 20.35
C SER A 179 -5.13 5.82 19.85
N HIS A 180 -4.98 6.23 18.60
CA HIS A 180 -3.71 6.22 17.87
C HIS A 180 -2.89 7.50 17.98
N THR A 181 -3.54 8.67 18.10
CA THR A 181 -2.85 9.97 18.10
C THR A 181 -3.60 10.97 18.97
N TYR A 182 -2.97 11.35 20.08
CA TYR A 182 -3.55 12.30 21.03
C TYR A 182 -3.93 13.62 20.36
N GLY A 183 -5.15 14.10 20.61
CA GLY A 183 -5.70 15.33 20.01
C GLY A 183 -6.24 15.18 18.58
N TYR A 184 -6.18 13.97 18.01
CA TYR A 184 -6.69 13.68 16.66
C TYR A 184 -7.64 12.47 16.60
N ASN A 185 -7.75 11.68 17.67
CA ASN A 185 -8.50 10.42 17.67
C ASN A 185 -9.97 10.56 17.20
N ASP A 186 -10.62 11.68 17.54
CA ASP A 186 -12.03 11.95 17.26
C ASP A 186 -12.29 12.59 15.88
N ILE A 187 -11.23 12.99 15.16
CA ILE A 187 -11.31 13.74 13.90
C ILE A 187 -10.45 13.17 12.77
N ALA A 188 -9.62 12.17 13.06
CA ALA A 188 -8.67 11.57 12.12
C ALA A 188 -8.83 10.06 12.03
N LEU A 189 -8.68 9.52 10.82
CA LEU A 189 -8.53 8.09 10.60
C LEU A 189 -7.04 7.69 10.75
N GLY A 190 -6.75 6.83 11.71
CA GLY A 190 -5.42 6.24 11.89
C GLY A 190 -5.24 4.96 11.09
N ILE A 191 -4.31 4.96 10.13
CA ILE A 191 -3.96 3.79 9.31
C ILE A 191 -2.55 3.33 9.69
N ALA A 192 -2.46 2.13 10.24
CA ALA A 192 -1.21 1.55 10.70
C ALA A 192 -0.61 0.55 9.70
N PHE A 193 0.66 0.74 9.37
CA PHE A 193 1.42 -0.12 8.48
C PHE A 193 2.12 -1.20 9.31
N ILE A 194 1.69 -2.45 9.10
CA ILE A 194 2.46 -3.66 9.39
C ILE A 194 3.33 -3.99 8.15
N GLY A 195 2.95 -3.48 6.96
CA GLY A 195 3.57 -3.67 5.65
C GLY A 195 3.09 -2.73 4.54
N ASN A 196 3.38 -3.03 3.26
CA ASN A 196 3.47 -2.02 2.17
C ASN A 196 2.24 -1.89 1.21
N PHE A 197 2.11 -0.68 0.63
CA PHE A 197 1.43 -0.24 -0.62
C PHE A 197 -0.11 -0.20 -0.84
N VAL A 198 -1.00 -0.77 -0.01
CA VAL A 198 -2.47 -0.75 -0.31
C VAL A 198 -3.29 0.37 0.34
N ALA A 199 -2.69 1.30 1.08
CA ALA A 199 -3.45 2.31 1.83
C ALA A 199 -4.11 3.41 0.97
N GLN A 200 -3.56 3.75 -0.21
CA GLN A 200 -4.16 4.79 -1.05
C GLN A 200 -5.59 4.42 -1.50
N ASP A 201 -5.82 3.14 -1.78
CA ASP A 201 -7.13 2.64 -2.23
C ASP A 201 -8.14 2.66 -1.10
N LEU A 202 -7.68 2.38 0.12
CA LEU A 202 -8.48 2.51 1.33
C LEU A 202 -8.88 3.97 1.59
N ILE A 203 -7.95 4.90 1.41
CA ILE A 203 -8.21 6.35 1.58
C ILE A 203 -9.21 6.84 0.54
N GLN A 204 -9.05 6.44 -0.74
CA GLN A 204 -10.02 6.77 -1.80
C GLN A 204 -11.41 6.19 -1.50
N CYS A 205 -11.46 4.95 -1.01
CA CYS A 205 -12.70 4.33 -0.57
C CYS A 205 -13.37 5.11 0.57
N ALA A 206 -12.59 5.61 1.54
CA ALA A 206 -13.10 6.40 2.65
C ALA A 206 -13.77 7.70 2.16
N VAL A 207 -13.17 8.37 1.17
CA VAL A 207 -13.76 9.56 0.54
C VAL A 207 -15.04 9.18 -0.23
N ALA A 208 -14.98 8.14 -1.05
CA ALA A 208 -16.12 7.70 -1.86
C ALA A 208 -17.33 7.27 -1.00
N LYS A 209 -17.08 6.68 0.17
CA LYS A 209 -18.12 6.26 1.13
C LYS A 209 -18.54 7.38 2.10
N GLY A 210 -17.93 8.56 2.05
CA GLY A 210 -18.26 9.69 2.91
C GLY A 210 -17.74 9.59 4.35
N TYR A 211 -16.78 8.69 4.62
CA TYR A 211 -16.11 8.59 5.92
C TYR A 211 -14.98 9.62 6.09
N LEU A 212 -14.46 10.13 4.97
CA LEU A 212 -13.38 11.10 4.93
C LEU A 212 -13.78 12.27 4.03
N THR A 213 -13.54 13.50 4.46
CA THR A 213 -13.84 14.69 3.63
C THR A 213 -13.00 14.68 2.34
N PRO A 214 -13.53 15.09 1.17
CA PRO A 214 -12.74 15.14 -0.07
C PRO A 214 -11.50 16.06 0.00
N ASN A 215 -11.47 17.04 0.89
CA ASN A 215 -10.36 17.97 1.12
C ASN A 215 -9.58 17.63 2.40
N TYR A 216 -9.49 16.35 2.75
CA TYR A 216 -8.75 15.89 3.92
C TYR A 216 -7.27 16.30 3.88
N LEU A 217 -6.62 16.23 5.04
CA LEU A 217 -5.17 16.37 5.17
C LEU A 217 -4.54 15.04 5.55
N LEU A 218 -3.51 14.64 4.81
CA LEU A 218 -2.71 13.45 5.07
C LEU A 218 -1.42 13.86 5.79
N MET A 219 -1.13 13.19 6.90
CA MET A 219 0.04 13.47 7.74
C MET A 219 0.70 12.15 8.17
N GLY A 220 2.01 12.19 8.39
CA GLY A 220 2.70 11.18 9.17
C GLY A 220 2.43 11.38 10.66
N HIS A 221 2.48 10.31 11.44
CA HIS A 221 2.33 10.39 12.89
C HIS A 221 3.33 11.38 13.55
N SER A 222 4.55 11.50 13.00
CA SER A 222 5.60 12.43 13.43
C SER A 222 5.26 13.91 13.20
N ASP A 223 4.33 14.24 12.30
CA ASP A 223 3.97 15.63 12.01
C ASP A 223 3.11 16.25 13.13
N VAL A 224 2.48 15.39 13.95
CA VAL A 224 1.49 15.77 14.95
C VAL A 224 1.81 15.22 16.34
N SER A 225 2.92 14.50 16.49
CA SER A 225 3.38 13.92 17.75
C SER A 225 4.90 13.85 17.77
N ASN A 226 5.50 14.04 18.95
CA ASN A 226 6.95 13.98 19.11
C ASN A 226 7.46 12.52 19.18
N ILE A 227 7.30 11.79 18.09
CA ILE A 227 7.65 10.37 17.95
C ILE A 227 8.21 10.07 16.55
N LEU A 228 8.85 8.90 16.39
CA LEU A 228 9.50 8.51 15.14
C LEU A 228 8.57 7.93 14.07
N SER A 229 7.39 7.44 14.45
CA SER A 229 6.41 6.86 13.52
C SER A 229 5.98 7.88 12.47
N PRO A 230 5.79 7.54 11.18
CA PRO A 230 5.81 6.20 10.58
C PRO A 230 7.21 5.68 10.20
N GLY A 231 8.27 6.38 10.59
CA GLY A 231 9.64 6.10 10.18
C GLY A 231 9.99 6.74 8.84
N GLN A 232 11.27 7.07 8.65
CA GLN A 232 11.73 7.90 7.54
C GLN A 232 11.35 7.34 6.16
N ALA A 233 11.53 6.03 5.93
CA ALA A 233 11.26 5.43 4.63
C ALA A 233 9.78 5.52 4.22
N LEU A 234 8.86 5.23 5.15
CA LEU A 234 7.42 5.36 4.90
C LEU A 234 7.01 6.84 4.81
N TYR A 235 7.62 7.70 5.62
CA TYR A 235 7.40 9.14 5.58
C TYR A 235 7.77 9.76 4.23
N ASP A 236 8.89 9.35 3.63
CA ASP A 236 9.33 9.80 2.30
C ASP A 236 8.38 9.32 1.19
N ILE A 237 7.75 8.16 1.34
CA ILE A 237 6.72 7.66 0.43
C ILE A 237 5.46 8.53 0.53
N ILE A 238 4.92 8.72 1.74
CA ILE A 238 3.62 9.40 1.90
C ILE A 238 3.67 10.89 1.54
N LYS A 239 4.85 11.52 1.60
CA LYS A 239 5.09 12.88 1.09
C LYS A 239 4.71 13.07 -0.38
N THR A 240 4.73 11.99 -1.15
CA THR A 240 4.38 12.00 -2.58
C THR A 240 2.89 11.81 -2.83
N TRP A 241 2.10 11.51 -1.80
CA TRP A 241 0.68 11.19 -1.95
C TRP A 241 -0.16 12.47 -2.05
N PRO A 242 -1.32 12.40 -2.74
CA PRO A 242 -2.28 13.49 -2.72
C PRO A 242 -2.68 13.86 -1.29
N HIS A 243 -2.94 15.15 -1.06
CA HIS A 243 -3.35 15.70 0.23
C HIS A 243 -2.29 15.64 1.34
N PHE A 244 -1.05 15.26 1.05
CA PHE A 244 0.03 15.37 2.04
C PHE A 244 0.21 16.83 2.46
N LYS A 245 0.18 17.07 3.78
CA LYS A 245 0.39 18.39 4.35
C LYS A 245 1.89 18.65 4.45
N HIS A 246 2.39 19.52 3.59
CA HIS A 246 3.76 20.05 3.65
C HIS A 246 3.99 20.93 4.88
#